data_AF-A0A930KD10-F1
#
_entry.id   AF-A0A930KD10-F1
#
_cell.length_a   1.000
_cell.length_b   1.000
_cell.length_c   1.000
_cell.angle_alpha   90.00
_cell.angle_beta   90.00
_cell.angle_gamma   90.00
#
_symmetry.space_group_name_H-M   'P 1'
#
loop_
_entity.id
_entity.type
_entity.pdbx_description
1 polymer ?
#
loop_
_entity_poly.entity_id
_entity_poly.type
_entity_poly.pdbx_seq_one_letter_code
_entity_poly.pdbx_strand_id
1 'polypeptide(L)'
;MSITKHILTKYPFSCIIVIGTWILCFMTIPETPLSSVRFIDKWTHSLIYLVLGISISLEYLRNTKQPSPKFIVVWVWLMPIIMGGLIEVLQSYCTNGNRSGEWLDFFADAIGSTIAVLIGILLVRYRAKA
;
A
#
# COMPACT_ATOMS: atom_id res chain seq x y z
N MET A 1 -0.10 -12.44 24.04
CA MET A 1 -0.93 -12.29 22.82
C MET A 1 -0.01 -12.49 21.62
N SER A 2 -0.32 -13.43 20.71
CA SER A 2 0.52 -13.67 19.52
C SER A 2 0.66 -12.38 18.71
N ILE A 3 1.86 -12.12 18.17
CA ILE A 3 2.21 -10.91 17.42
C ILE A 3 1.19 -10.63 16.31
N THR A 4 0.70 -11.67 15.65
CA THR A 4 -0.33 -11.60 14.60
C THR A 4 -1.64 -11.00 15.10
N LYS A 5 -2.13 -11.44 16.27
CA LYS A 5 -3.35 -10.87 16.87
C LYS A 5 -3.15 -9.40 17.25
N HIS A 6 -1.95 -9.02 17.70
CA HIS A 6 -1.64 -7.63 18.01
C HIS A 6 -1.70 -6.72 16.77
N ILE A 7 -1.16 -7.19 15.65
CA ILE A 7 -1.18 -6.43 14.39
C ILE A 7 -2.61 -6.30 13.86
N LEU A 8 -3.35 -7.42 13.77
CA LEU A 8 -4.73 -7.44 13.27
C LEU A 8 -5.69 -6.56 14.08
N THR A 9 -5.48 -6.44 15.39
CA THR A 9 -6.33 -5.60 16.25
C THR A 9 -5.95 -4.13 16.20
N LYS A 10 -4.67 -3.79 15.98
CA LYS A 10 -4.24 -2.40 15.88
C LYS A 10 -4.40 -1.80 14.49
N TYR A 11 -4.21 -2.59 13.44
CA TYR A 11 -4.20 -2.14 12.04
C TYR A 11 -5.24 -2.87 11.16
N PRO A 12 -6.50 -3.03 11.60
CA PRO A 12 -7.49 -3.83 10.87
C PRO A 12 -7.73 -3.34 9.45
N PHE A 13 -7.81 -2.02 9.21
CA PHE A 13 -8.10 -1.48 7.88
C PHE A 13 -6.92 -1.67 6.95
N SER A 14 -5.71 -1.42 7.43
CA SER A 14 -4.50 -1.64 6.64
C SER A 14 -4.33 -3.11 6.28
N CYS A 15 -4.63 -4.05 7.19
CA CYS A 15 -4.62 -5.48 6.90
C CYS A 15 -5.62 -5.86 5.79
N ILE A 16 -6.84 -5.31 5.82
CA ILE A 16 -7.85 -5.56 4.78
C ILE A 16 -7.37 -5.03 3.42
N ILE A 17 -6.79 -3.83 3.37
CA ILE A 17 -6.28 -3.25 2.13
C ILE A 17 -5.13 -4.09 1.57
N VAL A 18 -4.19 -4.54 2.41
CA VAL A 18 -3.10 -5.43 1.98
C VAL A 18 -3.68 -6.72 1.40
N ILE A 19 -4.56 -7.41 2.11
CA ILE A 19 -5.18 -8.65 1.62
C ILE A 19 -5.91 -8.42 0.30
N GLY A 20 -6.69 -7.35 0.20
CA GLY A 20 -7.40 -6.97 -1.02
C GLY A 20 -6.45 -6.69 -2.18
N THR A 21 -5.34 -6.00 -1.93
CA THR A 21 -4.31 -5.70 -2.94
C THR A 21 -3.72 -6.99 -3.50
N TRP A 22 -3.33 -7.93 -2.63
CA TRP A 22 -2.83 -9.23 -3.06
C TRP A 22 -3.87 -9.98 -3.90
N ILE A 23 -5.13 -10.05 -3.46
CA ILE A 23 -6.19 -10.71 -4.23
C ILE A 23 -6.36 -10.07 -5.62
N LEU A 24 -6.44 -8.74 -5.69
CA LEU A 24 -6.62 -7.99 -6.93
C LEU A 24 -5.45 -8.18 -7.91
N CYS A 25 -4.23 -8.29 -7.40
CA CYS A 25 -3.03 -8.48 -8.20
C CYS A 25 -2.94 -9.89 -8.83
N PHE A 26 -3.48 -10.91 -8.18
CA PHE A 26 -3.43 -12.30 -8.68
C PHE A 26 -4.71 -12.78 -9.36
N MET A 27 -5.79 -12.01 -9.29
CA MET A 27 -7.03 -12.34 -10.01
C MET A 27 -7.06 -11.77 -11.44
N THR A 28 -7.76 -12.46 -12.32
CA THR A 28 -8.11 -11.95 -13.66
C THR A 28 -9.25 -10.95 -13.52
N ILE A 29 -9.01 -9.71 -13.92
CA ILE A 29 -10.02 -8.63 -13.90
C ILE A 29 -10.85 -8.75 -15.19
N PRO A 30 -12.19 -8.85 -15.11
CA PRO A 30 -13.03 -8.87 -16.30
C PRO A 30 -13.00 -7.52 -17.04
N GLU A 31 -13.28 -7.53 -18.34
CA GLU A 31 -13.44 -6.31 -19.13
C GLU A 31 -14.56 -5.43 -18.53
N THR A 32 -14.27 -4.16 -18.29
CA THR A 32 -15.22 -3.17 -17.77
C THR A 32 -15.17 -1.90 -18.62
N PRO A 33 -16.18 -1.02 -18.60
CA PRO A 33 -16.14 0.24 -19.34
C PRO A 33 -14.91 1.12 -19.02
N LEU A 34 -14.30 0.91 -17.84
CA LEU A 34 -13.08 1.58 -17.41
C LEU A 34 -11.82 1.10 -18.15
N SER A 35 -11.85 -0.03 -18.86
CA SER A 35 -10.69 -0.50 -19.67
C SER A 35 -10.33 0.45 -20.81
N SER A 36 -11.26 1.34 -21.18
CA SER A 36 -11.02 2.42 -22.15
C SER A 36 -10.14 3.56 -21.62
N VAL A 37 -9.97 3.68 -20.30
CA VAL A 37 -9.14 4.72 -19.69
C VAL A 37 -7.68 4.30 -19.73
N ARG A 38 -6.86 5.09 -20.43
CA ARG A 38 -5.42 4.85 -20.54
C ARG A 38 -4.77 4.80 -19.16
N PHE A 39 -4.02 3.74 -18.88
CA PHE A 39 -3.28 3.52 -17.63
C PHE A 39 -4.16 3.44 -16.37
N ILE A 40 -5.44 3.10 -16.49
CA ILE A 40 -6.34 2.99 -15.33
C ILE A 40 -5.80 2.07 -14.23
N ASP A 41 -5.14 0.98 -14.63
CA ASP A 41 -4.51 0.03 -13.73
C ASP A 41 -3.39 0.69 -12.91
N LYS A 42 -2.51 1.50 -13.54
CA LYS A 42 -1.46 2.26 -12.86
C LYS A 42 -2.02 3.31 -11.90
N TRP A 43 -3.08 4.01 -12.29
CA TRP A 43 -3.77 4.94 -11.38
C TRP A 43 -4.37 4.20 -10.17
N THR A 44 -4.90 3.00 -10.39
CA THR A 44 -5.47 2.15 -9.35
C THR A 44 -4.38 1.70 -8.37
N HIS A 45 -3.25 1.23 -8.88
CA HIS A 45 -2.06 0.90 -8.10
C HIS A 45 -1.61 2.07 -7.23
N SER A 46 -1.38 3.24 -7.82
CA SER A 46 -0.97 4.43 -7.07
C SER A 46 -1.99 4.84 -5.99
N LEU A 47 -3.29 4.76 -6.29
CA LEU A 47 -4.35 5.08 -5.35
C LEU A 47 -4.43 4.08 -4.19
N ILE A 48 -4.32 2.77 -4.46
CA ILE A 48 -4.35 1.73 -3.44
C ILE A 48 -3.19 1.92 -2.45
N TYR A 49 -1.99 2.16 -2.95
CA TYR A 49 -0.81 2.38 -2.10
C TYR A 49 -0.87 3.69 -1.31
N LEU A 50 -1.48 4.74 -1.89
CA LEU A 50 -1.78 5.98 -1.19
C LEU A 50 -2.75 5.73 -0.02
N VAL A 51 -3.87 5.03 -0.28
CA VAL A 51 -4.89 4.71 0.73
C VAL A 51 -4.33 3.80 1.82
N LEU A 52 -3.55 2.78 1.45
CA LEU A 52 -2.84 1.92 2.39
C LEU A 52 -1.95 2.75 3.32
N GLY A 53 -1.13 3.62 2.75
CA GLY A 53 -0.19 4.43 3.53
C GLY A 53 -0.87 5.43 4.47
N ILE A 54 -1.98 6.06 4.03
CA ILE A 54 -2.81 6.92 4.88
C ILE A 54 -3.46 6.10 5.99
N SER A 55 -4.00 4.91 5.68
CA SER A 55 -4.61 4.00 6.65
C SER A 55 -3.62 3.62 7.74
N ILE A 56 -2.41 3.17 7.37
CA ILE A 56 -1.34 2.82 8.33
C ILE A 56 -0.99 4.04 9.18
N SER A 57 -0.86 5.22 8.58
CA SER A 57 -0.53 6.46 9.29
C SER A 57 -1.58 6.81 10.34
N LEU A 58 -2.87 6.77 9.97
CA LEU A 58 -3.97 7.10 10.88
C LEU A 58 -4.12 6.07 12.00
N GLU A 59 -4.04 4.77 11.70
CA GLU A 59 -4.09 3.71 12.69
C GLU A 59 -2.88 3.76 13.63
N TYR A 60 -1.68 4.05 13.12
CA TYR A 60 -0.48 4.23 13.92
C TYR A 60 -0.63 5.39 14.89
N LEU A 61 -1.09 6.54 14.40
CA LEU A 61 -1.37 7.71 15.21
C LEU A 61 -2.41 7.34 16.29
N ARG A 62 -3.56 6.77 15.93
CA ARG A 62 -4.62 6.43 16.90
C ARG A 62 -4.12 5.55 18.05
N ASN A 63 -3.26 4.58 17.74
CA ASN A 63 -2.79 3.59 18.72
C ASN A 63 -1.48 3.96 19.44
N THR A 64 -0.83 5.06 19.08
CA THR A 64 0.50 5.43 19.59
C THR A 64 0.47 6.81 20.24
N LYS A 65 0.91 6.89 21.50
CA LYS A 65 0.95 8.16 22.25
C LYS A 65 2.03 9.11 21.73
N GLN A 66 3.22 8.59 21.45
CA GLN A 66 4.37 9.35 20.94
C GLN A 66 4.76 8.82 19.56
N PRO A 67 4.15 9.34 18.48
CA PRO A 67 4.41 8.85 17.14
C PRO A 67 5.79 9.29 16.63
N SER A 68 6.49 8.37 15.95
CA SER A 68 7.81 8.61 15.37
C SER A 68 7.74 8.72 13.85
N PRO A 69 8.37 9.74 13.22
CA PRO A 69 8.48 9.80 11.76
C PRO A 69 9.22 8.61 11.15
N LYS A 70 10.15 7.98 11.89
CA LYS A 70 10.88 6.80 11.43
C LYS A 70 9.95 5.63 11.15
N PHE A 71 8.93 5.44 11.98
CA PHE A 71 7.93 4.40 11.78
C PHE A 71 7.18 4.61 10.46
N ILE A 72 6.75 5.85 10.19
CA ILE A 72 6.07 6.20 8.94
C ILE A 72 6.96 5.90 7.74
N VAL A 73 8.22 6.33 7.75
CA VAL A 73 9.14 6.05 6.63
C VAL A 73 9.30 4.54 6.38
N VAL A 74 9.44 3.73 7.43
CA VAL A 74 9.61 2.28 7.25
C VAL A 74 8.31 1.60 6.79
N TRP A 75 7.19 1.87 7.46
CA TRP A 75 5.96 1.09 7.28
C TRP A 75 5.01 1.64 6.23
N VAL A 76 5.09 2.94 5.90
CA VAL A 76 4.23 3.59 4.90
C VAL A 76 4.94 3.72 3.55
N TRP A 77 6.28 3.74 3.53
CA TRP A 77 7.05 3.91 2.30
C TRP A 77 7.85 2.66 1.93
N LEU A 78 8.78 2.25 2.78
CA LEU A 78 9.70 1.16 2.44
C LEU A 78 8.98 -0.19 2.31
N MET A 79 8.16 -0.56 3.30
CA MET A 79 7.47 -1.87 3.29
C MET A 79 6.50 -2.02 2.11
N PRO A 80 5.65 -1.02 1.78
CA PRO A 80 4.81 -1.11 0.60
C PRO A 80 5.61 -1.18 -0.71
N ILE A 81 6.68 -0.39 -0.89
CA ILE A 81 7.51 -0.50 -2.11
C ILE A 81 8.11 -1.90 -2.28
N ILE A 82 8.61 -2.49 -1.19
CA ILE A 82 9.10 -3.89 -1.21
C ILE A 82 7.96 -4.85 -1.57
N MET A 83 6.76 -4.64 -1.02
CA MET A 83 5.59 -5.46 -1.32
C MET A 83 5.20 -5.35 -2.80
N GLY A 84 5.17 -4.15 -3.38
CA GLY A 84 4.89 -3.94 -4.81
C GLY A 84 5.90 -4.64 -5.70
N GLY A 85 7.19 -4.45 -5.43
CA GLY A 85 8.25 -5.16 -6.16
C GLY A 85 8.15 -6.68 -6.05
N LEU A 86 7.75 -7.20 -4.89
CA LEU A 86 7.50 -8.63 -4.70
C LEU A 86 6.29 -9.11 -5.52
N ILE A 87 5.21 -8.34 -5.54
CA ILE A 87 4.01 -8.66 -6.33
C ILE A 87 4.35 -8.72 -7.82
N GLU A 88 5.11 -7.75 -8.34
CA GLU A 88 5.55 -7.73 -9.75
C GLU A 88 6.38 -8.97 -10.11
N VAL A 89 7.34 -9.32 -9.27
CA VAL A 89 8.16 -10.53 -9.43
C VAL A 89 7.25 -11.75 -9.45
N LEU A 90 6.37 -11.90 -8.46
CA LEU A 90 5.47 -13.05 -8.38
C LEU A 90 4.47 -13.11 -9.54
N GLN A 91 3.98 -11.98 -10.05
CA GLN A 91 3.15 -11.96 -11.24
C GLN A 91 3.92 -12.51 -12.45
N SER A 92 5.16 -12.07 -12.66
CA SER A 92 5.99 -12.54 -13.77
C SER A 92 6.31 -14.04 -13.73
N TYR A 93 6.57 -14.60 -12.54
CA TYR A 93 6.99 -16.00 -12.39
C TYR A 93 5.84 -16.98 -12.12
N CYS A 94 4.77 -16.54 -11.44
CA CYS A 94 3.73 -17.44 -10.93
C CYS A 94 2.42 -17.40 -11.73
N THR A 95 2.24 -16.47 -12.67
CA THR A 95 0.99 -16.35 -13.45
C THR A 95 1.06 -16.96 -14.85
N ASN A 96 2.15 -17.68 -15.19
CA ASN A 96 2.34 -18.37 -16.47
C ASN A 96 2.06 -17.47 -17.70
N GLY A 97 2.38 -16.18 -17.61
CA GLY A 97 2.19 -15.21 -18.71
C GLY A 97 0.80 -14.56 -18.80
N ASN A 98 -0.13 -14.86 -17.89
CA ASN A 98 -1.44 -14.16 -17.85
C ASN A 98 -1.34 -12.72 -17.31
N ARG A 99 -0.31 -12.42 -16.51
CA ARG A 99 0.06 -11.07 -16.07
C ARG A 99 1.55 -10.87 -16.31
N SER A 100 1.91 -9.89 -17.14
CA SER A 100 3.30 -9.43 -17.24
C SER A 100 3.57 -8.50 -16.05
N GLY A 101 4.57 -8.81 -15.23
CA GLY A 101 5.07 -7.82 -14.27
C GLY A 101 5.60 -6.61 -15.05
N GLU A 102 5.06 -5.42 -14.77
CA GLU A 102 5.41 -4.19 -15.45
C GLU A 102 6.14 -3.26 -14.50
N TRP A 103 7.34 -2.79 -14.92
CA TRP A 103 8.07 -1.78 -14.17
C TRP A 103 7.24 -0.50 -13.91
N LEU A 104 6.26 -0.19 -14.78
CA LEU A 104 5.36 0.94 -14.61
C LEU A 104 4.44 0.80 -13.40
N ASP A 105 4.02 -0.42 -13.07
CA ASP A 105 3.13 -0.69 -11.94
C ASP A 105 3.93 -0.55 -10.62
N PHE A 106 5.18 -1.02 -10.61
CA PHE A 106 6.14 -0.72 -9.53
C PHE A 106 6.34 0.79 -9.31
N PHE A 107 6.49 1.58 -10.38
CA PHE A 107 6.61 3.03 -10.25
C PHE A 107 5.33 3.67 -9.74
N ALA A 108 4.16 3.18 -10.16
CA ALA A 108 2.87 3.68 -9.69
C ALA A 108 2.69 3.45 -8.19
N ASP A 109 3.02 2.25 -7.71
CA ASP A 109 3.05 1.88 -6.28
C ASP A 109 3.98 2.84 -5.51
N ALA A 110 5.20 3.05 -6.01
CA ALA A 110 6.18 3.93 -5.39
C ALA A 110 5.70 5.38 -5.31
N ILE A 111 5.01 5.89 -6.33
CA ILE A 111 4.42 7.24 -6.31
C ILE A 111 3.35 7.33 -5.22
N GLY A 112 2.43 6.35 -5.17
CA GLY A 112 1.36 6.31 -4.16
C GLY A 112 1.92 6.31 -2.74
N SER A 113 2.89 5.44 -2.47
CA SER A 113 3.58 5.37 -1.18
C SER A 113 4.39 6.61 -0.85
N THR A 114 5.01 7.26 -1.84
CA THR A 114 5.77 8.50 -1.63
C THR A 114 4.85 9.65 -1.24
N ILE A 115 3.67 9.77 -1.87
CA ILE A 115 2.69 10.76 -1.46
C ILE A 115 2.18 10.45 -0.04
N ALA A 116 1.89 9.18 0.26
CA ALA A 116 1.40 8.77 1.57
C ALA A 116 2.40 9.05 2.70
N VAL A 117 3.70 8.80 2.49
CA VAL A 117 4.71 9.04 3.53
C VAL A 117 4.88 10.52 3.83
N LEU A 118 4.79 11.38 2.81
CA LEU A 118 4.83 12.84 3.00
C LEU A 118 3.65 13.29 3.87
N ILE A 119 2.43 12.82 3.55
CA ILE A 119 1.24 13.10 4.35
C ILE A 119 1.40 12.55 5.77
N GLY A 120 1.85 11.30 5.92
CA GLY A 120 2.05 10.66 7.23
C GLY A 120 3.06 11.40 8.11
N ILE A 121 4.17 11.85 7.55
CA ILE A 121 5.18 12.65 8.27
C ILE A 121 4.57 13.98 8.73
N LEU A 122 3.80 14.66 7.87
CA LEU A 122 3.11 15.90 8.23
C LEU A 122 2.13 15.67 9.38
N LEU A 123 1.33 14.60 9.35
CA LEU A 123 0.39 14.24 10.41
C LEU A 123 1.10 13.95 11.74
N VAL A 124 2.22 13.20 11.71
CA VAL A 124 3.03 12.94 12.91
C VAL A 124 3.59 14.23 13.49
N ARG A 125 4.12 15.12 12.64
CA ARG A 125 4.66 16.42 13.09
C ARG A 125 3.59 17.34 13.65
N TYR A 126 2.40 17.37 13.06
CA TYR A 126 1.28 18.14 13.57
C TYR A 126 0.88 17.67 14.97
N ARG A 127 0.75 16.36 15.16
CA ARG A 127 0.40 15.79 16.47
C ARG A 127 1.50 15.96 17.53
N ALA A 128 2.77 15.95 17.15
CA ALA A 128 3.86 16.19 18.09
C ALA A 128 3.90 17.64 18.61
N LYS A 129 3.22 18.58 17.93
CA LYS A 129 3.09 19.99 18.35
C LYS A 129 1.83 20.27 19.17
N ALA A 130 0.84 19.36 19.16
CA ALA A 130 -0.44 19.49 19.86
C ALA A 130 -0.37 18.86 21.24
#